data_AF-A0A812V8E9-F1
#
_entry.id   AF-A0A812V8E9-F1
#
_cell.length_a   1.000
_cell.length_b   1.000
_cell.length_c   1.000
_cell.angle_alpha   90.00
_cell.angle_beta   90.00
_cell.angle_gamma   90.00
#
_symmetry.space_group_name_H-M   'P 1'
#
loop_
_entity.id
_entity.type
_entity.pdbx_description
1 polymer ?
#
loop_
_entity_poly.entity_id
_entity_poly.type
_entity_poly.pdbx_seq_one_letter_code
_entity_poly.pdbx_strand_id
1 'polypeptide(L)'
;MDVARLVRRSPESAVMLVDMATVKAVATDAEWHPLPQRVSFQQRWNSVQSISLYETDKYWVFDEHFLEHPSWHSKIPHNDVGMGSDANVRVCHVPNIVSPNVFAALVGLGDSGLCLYESRTLRAAVSYTFENGARWFERVQCLISVWGLSLLVFRTCFNHEGEVGQGATSLYQQMDEGVFDPTNKYGVVADWTIAKGVVDLCLEVAEIYGRMRTGELKGYLTFGNAWDLMRSIIPIALLAFHSHRLLHLLVVLIYWMRILESVILSEWIGCALLPLQKLLIGLMPALAFTVFCFGALTHAMYTVQVTADHLWPTTVFHTFATLITQGLPADEPNDGLELLVLYGGVLFFSIFVLNIFIGVIDEEYKNEKEQSHLKFVGLRASSCLTYLLRVRVIPCLLSSKAACGAACVALLVSAGLQTAAICGARLPGHLQLLAFQVCQLIIFLAPFQRDDGPWTDRFAPSGEVFRGSGYLAVNAEEEPVRRGFTGPRALVDADITRVWYD
;
A
#
# COMPACT_ATOMS: atom_id res chain seq x y z
N MET A 1 -17.31 17.72 16.51
CA MET A 1 -18.06 16.87 15.56
C MET A 1 -17.27 15.58 15.35
N ASP A 2 -17.87 14.41 15.52
CA ASP A 2 -17.20 13.11 15.30
C ASP A 2 -17.41 12.65 13.85
N VAL A 3 -16.51 13.09 12.97
CA VAL A 3 -16.54 12.78 11.52
C VAL A 3 -16.53 11.26 11.30
N ALA A 4 -15.76 10.51 12.08
CA ALA A 4 -15.65 9.06 11.93
C ALA A 4 -16.98 8.35 12.21
N ARG A 5 -17.70 8.76 13.27
CA ARG A 5 -19.06 8.25 13.52
C ARG A 5 -20.03 8.61 12.41
N LEU A 6 -19.94 9.82 11.87
CA LEU A 6 -20.83 10.25 10.79
C LEU A 6 -20.58 9.45 9.51
N VAL A 7 -19.32 9.27 9.12
CA VAL A 7 -18.91 8.43 7.99
C VAL A 7 -19.48 7.02 8.11
N ARG A 8 -19.43 6.41 9.30
CA ARG A 8 -19.97 5.05 9.53
C ARG A 8 -21.49 4.97 9.46
N ARG A 9 -22.19 6.00 9.94
CA ARG A 9 -23.65 5.97 10.10
C ARG A 9 -24.40 6.49 8.87
N SER A 10 -23.88 7.52 8.23
CA SER A 10 -24.49 8.17 7.07
C SER A 10 -23.39 8.73 6.17
N PRO A 11 -22.80 7.90 5.29
CA PRO A 11 -21.69 8.31 4.44
C PRO A 11 -22.05 9.50 3.53
N GLU A 12 -23.24 9.50 2.94
CA GLU A 12 -23.72 10.61 2.11
C GLU A 12 -23.83 11.92 2.89
N SER A 13 -24.41 11.88 4.10
CA SER A 13 -24.47 13.07 4.96
C SER A 13 -23.09 13.51 5.42
N ALA A 14 -22.14 12.58 5.61
CA ALA A 14 -20.76 12.90 5.95
C ALA A 14 -20.09 13.69 4.83
N VAL A 15 -20.25 13.24 3.57
CA VAL A 15 -19.74 13.94 2.38
C VAL A 15 -20.35 15.33 2.28
N MET A 16 -21.69 15.41 2.31
CA MET A 16 -22.36 16.71 2.23
C MET A 16 -21.90 17.64 3.34
N LEU A 17 -21.76 17.16 4.57
CA LEU A 17 -21.37 18.00 5.70
C LEU A 17 -19.89 18.42 5.63
N VAL A 18 -18.98 17.53 5.22
CA VAL A 18 -17.56 17.86 5.01
C VAL A 18 -17.40 18.85 3.87
N ASP A 19 -18.13 18.66 2.77
CA ASP A 19 -18.11 19.57 1.63
C ASP A 19 -18.78 20.91 1.98
N MET A 20 -19.88 20.92 2.74
CA MET A 20 -20.51 22.15 3.23
C MET A 20 -19.67 22.89 4.27
N ALA A 21 -18.90 22.16 5.09
CA ALA A 21 -17.97 22.75 6.03
C ALA A 21 -16.80 23.44 5.33
N THR A 22 -16.58 23.18 4.03
CA THR A 22 -15.62 23.94 3.22
C THR A 22 -16.18 25.32 2.86
N VAL A 23 -16.05 26.24 3.80
CA VAL A 23 -16.46 27.64 3.61
C VAL A 23 -15.36 28.39 2.84
N LYS A 24 -15.76 29.42 2.08
CA LYS A 24 -14.81 30.44 1.60
C LYS A 24 -14.14 31.04 2.84
N ALA A 25 -12.82 31.09 2.89
CA ALA A 25 -12.12 31.64 4.06
C ALA A 25 -12.62 33.07 4.31
N VAL A 26 -13.17 33.33 5.50
CA VAL A 26 -13.42 34.67 6.01
C VAL A 26 -12.46 34.84 7.16
N ALA A 27 -11.35 35.55 6.94
CA ALA A 27 -10.48 35.89 8.06
C ALA A 27 -10.99 37.17 8.71
N THR A 28 -11.03 37.14 10.03
CA THR A 28 -11.50 38.24 10.88
C THR A 28 -10.35 39.07 11.45
N ASP A 29 -9.10 38.63 11.26
CA ASP A 29 -7.92 39.27 11.82
C ASP A 29 -6.91 39.63 10.73
N ALA A 30 -6.61 40.92 10.59
CA ALA A 30 -5.96 41.52 9.43
C ALA A 30 -4.42 41.52 9.49
N GLU A 31 -3.84 41.12 10.62
CA GLU A 31 -2.42 41.36 10.88
C GLU A 31 -1.49 40.13 10.70
N TRP A 32 -2.01 38.90 10.58
CA TRP A 32 -1.15 37.72 10.77
C TRP A 32 -1.06 36.67 9.64
N HIS A 33 -2.07 36.44 8.78
CA HIS A 33 -1.93 35.39 7.74
C HIS A 33 -2.68 35.66 6.42
N PRO A 34 -1.99 35.89 5.29
CA PRO A 34 -2.64 36.08 4.00
C PRO A 34 -2.94 34.74 3.34
N LEU A 35 -4.20 34.32 3.40
CA LEU A 35 -4.70 33.25 2.52
C LEU A 35 -5.24 33.90 1.25
N PRO A 36 -4.63 33.67 0.08
CA PRO A 36 -5.15 34.24 -1.15
C PRO A 36 -6.57 33.73 -1.40
N GLN A 37 -7.47 34.61 -1.83
CA GLN A 37 -8.86 34.25 -2.09
C GLN A 37 -9.02 33.59 -3.47
N ARG A 38 -8.15 33.98 -4.40
CA ARG A 38 -8.08 33.49 -5.78
C ARG A 38 -6.62 33.47 -6.23
N VAL A 39 -6.20 32.38 -6.86
CA VAL A 39 -4.90 32.28 -7.53
C VAL A 39 -5.17 32.16 -9.01
N SER A 40 -4.67 33.12 -9.78
CA SER A 40 -4.78 33.09 -11.24
C SER A 40 -3.40 32.79 -11.83
N PHE A 41 -3.35 31.78 -12.70
CA PHE A 41 -2.12 31.36 -13.36
C PHE A 41 -2.08 31.98 -14.76
N GLN A 42 -1.17 32.92 -15.00
CA GLN A 42 -0.94 33.48 -16.33
C GLN A 42 0.35 32.96 -16.94
N GLN A 43 0.23 32.36 -18.13
CA GLN A 43 1.36 31.96 -18.95
C GLN A 43 1.76 33.15 -19.85
N ARG A 44 2.93 33.76 -19.61
CA ARG A 44 3.48 34.77 -20.51
C ARG A 44 4.16 34.08 -21.69
N TRP A 45 3.75 34.43 -22.91
CA TRP A 45 4.20 33.80 -24.17
C TRP A 45 5.72 33.86 -24.45
N ASN A 46 6.52 34.62 -23.71
CA ASN A 46 7.93 34.85 -24.05
C ASN A 46 8.96 34.32 -23.03
N SER A 47 8.56 33.59 -21.98
CA SER A 47 9.51 33.00 -21.02
C SER A 47 8.87 31.89 -20.18
N VAL A 48 9.63 30.86 -19.82
CA VAL A 48 9.27 29.71 -18.96
C VAL A 48 9.03 30.13 -17.49
N GLN A 49 8.35 31.25 -17.27
CA GLN A 49 7.99 31.76 -15.94
C GLN A 49 6.48 31.96 -15.90
N SER A 50 5.78 31.14 -15.12
CA SER A 50 4.41 31.42 -14.70
C SER A 50 4.45 32.54 -13.66
N ILE A 51 3.64 33.57 -13.88
CA ILE A 51 3.36 34.56 -12.83
C ILE A 51 2.08 34.07 -12.14
N SER A 52 2.16 33.82 -10.84
CA SER A 52 0.98 33.60 -10.01
C SER A 52 0.46 34.97 -9.60
N LEU A 53 -0.71 35.35 -10.09
CA LEU A 53 -1.35 36.61 -9.74
C LEU A 53 -2.39 36.34 -8.64
N TYR A 54 -2.21 37.01 -7.52
CA TYR A 54 -3.10 36.92 -6.37
C TYR A 54 -4.07 38.10 -6.40
N GLU A 55 -5.37 37.82 -6.37
CA GLU A 55 -6.37 38.87 -6.14
C GLU A 55 -6.46 39.09 -4.61
N THR A 56 -5.85 40.16 -4.14
CA THR A 56 -5.94 40.58 -2.73
C THR A 56 -7.30 41.22 -2.47
N ASP A 57 -7.96 40.76 -1.42
CA ASP A 57 -9.27 41.28 -1.02
C ASP A 57 -9.12 42.74 -0.53
N LYS A 58 -10.11 43.61 -0.82
CA LYS A 58 -10.02 45.07 -0.64
C LYS A 58 -9.92 45.53 0.82
N TYR A 59 -10.07 44.61 1.76
CA TYR A 59 -10.02 44.85 3.21
C TYR A 59 -8.69 44.43 3.87
N TRP A 60 -7.70 44.08 3.06
CA TRP A 60 -6.45 43.48 3.52
C TRP A 60 -5.27 44.32 3.10
N VAL A 61 -4.36 44.60 4.03
CA VAL A 61 -3.06 45.22 3.72
C VAL A 61 -2.03 44.09 3.67
N PHE A 62 -1.39 43.94 2.52
CA PHE A 62 -0.45 42.86 2.23
C PHE A 62 0.95 43.45 2.02
N ASP A 63 1.94 42.98 2.79
CA ASP A 63 3.33 43.38 2.59
C ASP A 63 4.02 42.43 1.59
N GLU A 64 4.12 42.87 0.33
CA GLU A 64 4.76 42.11 -0.74
C GLU A 64 6.26 41.84 -0.51
N HIS A 65 6.92 42.59 0.37
CA HIS A 65 8.40 42.54 0.52
C HIS A 65 8.89 41.33 1.32
N PHE A 66 8.03 40.70 2.13
CA PHE A 66 8.39 39.56 2.99
C PHE A 66 7.82 38.22 2.50
N LEU A 67 7.21 38.20 1.32
CA LEU A 67 6.55 37.01 0.82
C LEU A 67 7.53 36.05 0.14
N GLU A 68 7.96 35.02 0.85
CA GLU A 68 8.36 33.78 0.20
C GLU A 68 7.08 33.04 -0.22
N HIS A 69 6.79 32.99 -1.52
CA HIS A 69 5.72 32.13 -2.03
C HIS A 69 5.95 30.69 -1.55
N PRO A 70 4.91 29.98 -1.08
CA PRO A 70 5.02 28.58 -0.74
C PRO A 70 5.75 27.78 -1.83
N SER A 71 6.79 27.05 -1.44
CA SER A 71 7.72 26.35 -2.37
C SER A 71 7.05 25.32 -3.29
N TRP A 72 5.77 25.02 -3.09
CA TRP A 72 4.99 24.16 -3.98
C TRP A 72 4.36 24.92 -5.16
N HIS A 73 4.25 26.26 -5.13
CA HIS A 73 3.78 27.06 -6.27
C HIS A 73 4.66 26.90 -7.51
N SER A 74 5.96 26.60 -7.34
CA SER A 74 6.86 26.28 -8.45
C SER A 74 6.65 24.89 -9.06
N LYS A 75 5.80 24.04 -8.47
CA LYS A 75 5.55 22.66 -8.92
C LYS A 75 4.35 22.53 -9.85
N ILE A 76 3.60 23.61 -10.11
CA ILE A 76 2.46 23.61 -11.02
C ILE A 76 3.00 23.63 -12.46
N PRO A 77 2.82 22.53 -13.23
CA PRO A 77 3.43 22.42 -14.55
C PRO A 77 2.85 23.46 -15.51
N HIS A 78 3.75 24.19 -16.19
CA HIS A 78 3.42 25.30 -17.09
C HIS A 78 2.55 24.94 -18.32
N ASN A 79 2.30 23.66 -18.59
CA ASN A 79 1.82 23.21 -19.90
C ASN A 79 0.33 22.88 -19.96
N ASP A 80 -0.36 22.66 -18.83
CA ASP A 80 -1.78 22.28 -18.81
C ASP A 80 -2.73 23.43 -18.44
N VAL A 81 -2.17 24.59 -18.09
CA VAL A 81 -2.98 25.76 -17.74
C VAL A 81 -3.25 26.57 -18.99
N GLY A 82 -4.37 26.29 -19.66
CA GLY A 82 -4.93 27.20 -20.67
C GLY A 82 -5.04 28.63 -20.12
N MET A 83 -5.03 29.63 -21.02
CA MET A 83 -5.11 31.07 -20.71
C MET A 83 -6.04 31.35 -19.51
N GLY A 84 -5.46 31.56 -18.32
CA GLY A 84 -6.14 31.93 -17.09
C GLY A 84 -6.97 30.82 -16.45
N SER A 85 -6.33 29.87 -15.75
CA SER A 85 -7.05 29.09 -14.73
C SER A 85 -7.10 29.87 -13.42
N ASP A 86 -8.33 30.15 -12.99
CA ASP A 86 -8.64 30.75 -11.70
C ASP A 86 -8.99 29.65 -10.69
N ALA A 87 -8.17 29.49 -9.66
CA ALA A 87 -8.46 28.63 -8.53
C ALA A 87 -9.08 29.45 -7.39
N ASN A 88 -10.30 29.11 -6.98
CA ASN A 88 -10.93 29.67 -5.78
C ASN A 88 -10.45 28.91 -4.55
N VAL A 89 -9.96 29.63 -3.55
CA VAL A 89 -9.39 29.03 -2.34
C VAL A 89 -10.48 28.91 -1.30
N ARG A 90 -10.75 27.68 -0.86
CA ARG A 90 -11.66 27.39 0.26
C ARG A 90 -10.86 26.81 1.40
N VAL A 91 -11.15 27.24 2.62
CA VAL A 91 -10.45 26.76 3.82
C VAL A 91 -11.47 26.15 4.75
N CYS A 92 -11.25 24.88 5.07
CA CYS A 92 -12.08 24.12 6.00
C CYS A 92 -11.21 23.65 7.15
N HIS A 93 -11.55 24.07 8.37
CA HIS A 93 -10.96 23.47 9.57
C HIS A 93 -11.82 22.29 10.01
N VAL A 94 -11.46 21.09 9.53
CA VAL A 94 -12.00 19.83 10.08
C VAL A 94 -10.96 19.25 11.04
N PRO A 95 -11.14 19.43 12.36
CA PRO A 95 -10.18 18.89 13.31
C PRO A 95 -10.12 17.37 13.19
N ASN A 96 -8.90 16.81 13.23
CA ASN A 96 -8.64 15.37 13.16
C ASN A 96 -9.17 14.66 11.90
N ILE A 97 -9.30 15.36 10.77
CA ILE A 97 -9.63 14.72 9.49
C ILE A 97 -8.58 13.69 9.08
N VAL A 98 -7.31 13.98 9.35
CA VAL A 98 -6.22 13.01 9.25
C VAL A 98 -6.09 12.27 10.59
N SER A 99 -6.94 11.28 10.81
CA SER A 99 -6.87 10.43 12.00
C SER A 99 -7.15 8.95 11.70
N PRO A 100 -6.59 8.01 12.49
CA PRO A 100 -6.85 6.59 12.31
C PRO A 100 -8.34 6.24 12.32
N ASN A 101 -9.16 6.94 13.12
CA ASN A 101 -10.59 6.66 13.25
C ASN A 101 -11.37 7.02 11.98
N VAL A 102 -11.04 8.17 11.36
CA VAL A 102 -11.64 8.58 10.09
C VAL A 102 -11.23 7.63 8.98
N PHE A 103 -9.94 7.30 8.88
CA PHE A 103 -9.46 6.34 7.88
C PHE A 103 -10.00 4.92 8.10
N ALA A 104 -10.18 4.47 9.36
CA ALA A 104 -10.82 3.20 9.66
C ALA A 104 -12.31 3.20 9.29
N ALA A 105 -13.00 4.33 9.47
CA ALA A 105 -14.37 4.49 9.00
C ALA A 105 -14.46 4.43 7.47
N LEU A 106 -13.53 5.09 6.75
CA LEU A 106 -13.47 5.09 5.28
C LEU A 106 -13.22 3.68 4.73
N VAL A 107 -12.22 2.98 5.26
CA VAL A 107 -11.84 1.64 4.80
C VAL A 107 -12.89 0.60 5.20
N GLY A 108 -13.52 0.76 6.37
CA GLY A 108 -14.50 -0.20 6.90
C GLY A 108 -15.80 -0.30 6.09
N LEU A 109 -16.09 0.66 5.22
CA LEU A 109 -17.28 0.64 4.37
C LEU A 109 -17.11 -0.17 3.08
N GLY A 110 -15.87 -0.57 2.74
CA GLY A 110 -15.58 -1.34 1.52
C GLY A 110 -16.13 -0.67 0.26
N ASP A 111 -16.70 -1.47 -0.65
CA ASP A 111 -17.24 -0.97 -1.92
C ASP A 111 -18.49 -0.09 -1.73
N SER A 112 -19.24 -0.24 -0.62
CA SER A 112 -20.38 0.64 -0.29
C SER A 112 -19.94 2.06 0.06
N GLY A 113 -18.67 2.26 0.39
CA GLY A 113 -18.09 3.57 0.72
C GLY A 113 -17.47 4.32 -0.44
N LEU A 114 -17.54 3.81 -1.69
CA LEU A 114 -16.83 4.41 -2.82
C LEU A 114 -17.25 5.87 -3.10
N CYS A 115 -18.52 6.22 -2.86
CA CYS A 115 -19.02 7.59 -3.00
C CYS A 115 -18.31 8.58 -2.06
N LEU A 116 -17.75 8.12 -0.93
CA LEU A 116 -16.98 8.99 -0.03
C LEU A 116 -15.70 9.51 -0.68
N TYR A 117 -15.10 8.74 -1.60
CA TYR A 117 -13.90 9.16 -2.31
C TYR A 117 -14.20 10.12 -3.46
N GLU A 118 -15.48 10.41 -3.74
CA GLU A 118 -15.90 11.51 -4.61
C GLU A 118 -15.73 12.87 -3.93
N SER A 119 -15.85 12.93 -2.59
CA SER A 119 -15.54 14.15 -1.83
C SER A 119 -14.10 14.55 -2.04
N ARG A 120 -13.89 15.79 -2.51
CA ARG A 120 -12.56 16.36 -2.74
C ARG A 120 -11.76 16.44 -1.45
N THR A 121 -12.41 16.79 -0.34
CA THR A 121 -11.74 16.94 0.96
C THR A 121 -11.23 15.61 1.49
N LEU A 122 -12.03 14.54 1.40
CA LEU A 122 -11.58 13.20 1.82
C LEU A 122 -10.49 12.66 0.91
N ARG A 123 -10.62 12.84 -0.41
CA ARG A 123 -9.56 12.48 -1.38
C ARG A 123 -8.27 13.24 -1.11
N ALA A 124 -8.33 14.54 -0.85
CA ALA A 124 -7.18 15.36 -0.50
C ALA A 124 -6.52 14.89 0.81
N ALA A 125 -7.32 14.55 1.83
CA ALA A 125 -6.81 14.00 3.08
C ALA A 125 -6.08 12.66 2.87
N VAL A 126 -6.63 11.76 2.04
CA VAL A 126 -5.99 10.48 1.66
C VAL A 126 -4.69 10.75 0.91
N SER A 127 -4.73 11.56 -0.16
CA SER A 127 -3.58 11.89 -0.99
C SER A 127 -2.46 12.53 -0.17
N TYR A 128 -2.78 13.48 0.70
CA TYR A 128 -1.78 14.11 1.55
C TYR A 128 -1.12 13.13 2.52
N THR A 129 -1.94 12.33 3.21
CA THR A 129 -1.44 11.35 4.19
C THR A 129 -0.57 10.31 3.50
N PHE A 130 -0.94 9.91 2.29
CA PHE A 130 -0.16 9.00 1.46
C PHE A 130 1.17 9.63 1.07
N GLU A 131 1.15 10.78 0.41
CA GLU A 131 2.34 11.44 -0.12
C GLU A 131 3.36 11.84 0.95
N ASN A 132 2.89 12.26 2.14
CA ASN A 132 3.77 12.74 3.19
C ASN A 132 4.20 11.67 4.19
N GLY A 133 3.50 10.53 4.24
CA GLY A 133 3.76 9.44 5.17
C GLY A 133 3.84 8.09 4.48
N ALA A 134 2.68 7.48 4.20
CA ALA A 134 2.59 6.07 3.80
C ALA A 134 3.41 5.73 2.54
N ARG A 135 3.49 6.64 1.55
CA ARG A 135 4.26 6.45 0.31
C ARG A 135 5.74 6.15 0.56
N TRP A 136 6.35 6.77 1.57
CA TRP A 136 7.76 6.49 1.92
C TRP A 136 7.94 5.08 2.45
N PHE A 137 7.02 4.62 3.30
CA PHE A 137 7.00 3.25 3.80
C PHE A 137 6.82 2.25 2.65
N GLU A 138 5.87 2.48 1.74
CA GLU A 138 5.62 1.62 0.58
C GLU A 138 6.83 1.56 -0.38
N ARG A 139 7.54 2.67 -0.57
CA ARG A 139 8.78 2.68 -1.38
C ARG A 139 9.87 1.82 -0.75
N VAL A 140 10.07 1.93 0.57
CA VAL A 140 11.06 1.11 1.29
C VAL A 140 10.69 -0.37 1.21
N GLN A 141 9.41 -0.71 1.41
CA GLN A 141 8.90 -2.08 1.28
C GLN A 141 9.16 -2.64 -0.13
N CYS A 142 8.87 -1.86 -1.17
CA CYS A 142 9.12 -2.23 -2.56
C CYS A 142 10.61 -2.47 -2.83
N LEU A 143 11.49 -1.53 -2.45
CA LEU A 143 12.94 -1.65 -2.66
C LEU A 143 13.54 -2.86 -1.95
N ILE A 144 13.17 -3.10 -0.69
CA ILE A 144 13.63 -4.27 0.07
C ILE A 144 13.09 -5.57 -0.52
N SER A 145 11.87 -5.57 -1.06
CA SER A 145 11.28 -6.73 -1.72
C SER A 145 11.98 -7.04 -3.05
N VAL A 146 12.25 -6.04 -3.88
CA VAL A 146 13.04 -6.19 -5.11
C VAL A 146 14.43 -6.73 -4.78
N TRP A 147 15.11 -6.16 -3.79
CA TRP A 147 16.43 -6.63 -3.37
C TRP A 147 16.41 -8.08 -2.87
N GLY A 148 15.45 -8.43 -2.01
CA GLY A 148 15.28 -9.80 -1.52
C GLY A 148 15.01 -10.80 -2.65
N LEU A 149 14.19 -10.42 -3.63
CA LEU A 149 13.95 -11.24 -4.81
C LEU A 149 15.22 -11.39 -5.67
N SER A 150 15.98 -10.30 -5.88
CA SER A 150 17.27 -10.38 -6.59
C SER A 150 18.22 -11.35 -5.90
N LEU A 151 18.31 -11.33 -4.57
CA LEU A 151 19.14 -12.29 -3.82
C LEU A 151 18.68 -13.74 -4.00
N LEU A 152 17.37 -14.00 -4.02
CA LEU A 152 16.81 -15.33 -4.29
C LEU A 152 17.12 -15.81 -5.71
N VAL A 153 17.01 -14.92 -6.70
CA VAL A 153 17.35 -15.22 -8.10
C VAL A 153 18.85 -15.47 -8.26
N PHE A 154 19.71 -14.59 -7.74
CA PHE A 154 21.16 -14.75 -7.80
C PHE A 154 21.60 -16.08 -7.18
N ARG A 155 21.05 -16.45 -6.02
CA ARG A 155 21.32 -17.75 -5.41
C ARG A 155 20.97 -18.91 -6.35
N THR A 156 19.79 -18.84 -6.96
CA THR A 156 19.34 -19.88 -7.89
C THR A 156 20.27 -19.99 -9.10
N CYS A 157 20.73 -18.86 -9.65
CA CYS A 157 21.68 -18.83 -10.76
C CYS A 157 23.06 -19.39 -10.38
N PHE A 158 23.65 -18.95 -9.26
CA PHE A 158 24.99 -19.40 -8.85
C PHE A 158 25.04 -20.86 -8.44
N ASN A 159 23.97 -21.37 -7.82
CA ASN A 159 23.88 -22.80 -7.50
C ASN A 159 23.84 -23.63 -8.80
N HIS A 160 23.06 -23.18 -9.79
CA HIS A 160 22.97 -23.88 -11.07
C HIS A 160 24.31 -23.91 -11.83
N GLU A 161 25.07 -22.82 -11.85
CA GLU A 161 26.38 -22.77 -12.52
C GLU A 161 27.44 -23.66 -11.86
N GLY A 162 27.41 -23.79 -10.52
CA GLY A 162 28.28 -24.73 -9.80
C GLY A 162 27.99 -26.20 -10.15
N GLU A 163 26.76 -26.49 -10.57
CA GLU A 163 26.23 -27.84 -10.79
C GLU A 163 26.32 -28.29 -12.25
N VAL A 164 26.30 -27.38 -13.24
CA VAL A 164 26.45 -27.76 -14.67
C VAL A 164 27.80 -28.45 -14.96
N GLY A 165 28.77 -28.37 -14.04
CA GLY A 165 30.02 -29.16 -14.09
C GLY A 165 29.97 -30.54 -13.42
N GLN A 166 28.92 -30.88 -12.67
CA GLN A 166 28.76 -32.16 -11.96
C GLN A 166 27.52 -32.88 -12.51
N GLY A 167 27.67 -34.12 -13.00
CA GLY A 167 26.61 -34.83 -13.74
C GLY A 167 25.23 -34.85 -13.07
N ALA A 168 24.18 -35.07 -13.88
CA ALA A 168 22.76 -34.95 -13.53
C ALA A 168 22.28 -35.69 -12.27
N THR A 169 23.02 -36.69 -11.79
CA THR A 169 22.74 -37.42 -10.54
C THR A 169 23.05 -36.60 -9.28
N SER A 170 24.01 -35.68 -9.32
CA SER A 170 24.31 -34.77 -8.19
C SER A 170 23.19 -33.74 -7.97
N LEU A 171 22.59 -33.26 -9.06
CA LEU A 171 21.48 -32.31 -9.07
C LEU A 171 20.23 -32.82 -8.34
N TYR A 172 19.87 -34.09 -8.53
CA TYR A 172 18.73 -34.70 -7.83
C TYR A 172 19.00 -34.91 -6.34
N GLN A 173 20.22 -35.32 -5.98
CA GLN A 173 20.60 -35.55 -4.59
C GLN A 173 20.65 -34.24 -3.79
N GLN A 174 21.04 -33.13 -4.44
CA GLN A 174 21.13 -31.82 -3.80
C GLN A 174 19.81 -31.03 -3.82
N MET A 175 18.87 -31.33 -4.73
CA MET A 175 17.50 -30.82 -4.64
C MET A 175 16.75 -31.35 -3.40
N ASP A 176 17.14 -32.52 -2.89
CA ASP A 176 16.66 -33.08 -1.62
C ASP A 176 17.40 -32.48 -0.41
N GLU A 177 18.66 -32.08 -0.58
CA GLU A 177 19.41 -31.30 0.41
C GLU A 177 18.96 -29.83 0.38
N GLY A 178 17.83 -29.58 1.04
CA GLY A 178 17.35 -28.27 1.49
C GLY A 178 18.18 -27.05 1.10
N VAL A 179 17.67 -26.23 0.17
CA VAL A 179 18.32 -25.04 -0.40
C VAL A 179 18.98 -24.15 0.66
N PHE A 180 18.46 -24.08 1.90
CA PHE A 180 18.95 -23.21 2.98
C PHE A 180 19.63 -23.98 4.12
N ASP A 181 20.70 -24.73 3.87
CA ASP A 181 21.53 -25.23 4.96
C ASP A 181 22.27 -24.05 5.67
N PRO A 182 22.06 -23.81 6.97
CA PRO A 182 22.73 -22.74 7.73
C PRO A 182 24.25 -22.91 7.83
N THR A 183 24.77 -24.11 7.58
CA THR A 183 26.22 -24.37 7.52
C THR A 183 26.83 -24.03 6.16
N ASN A 184 26.01 -23.91 5.12
CA ASN A 184 26.45 -23.71 3.75
C ASN A 184 26.67 -22.23 3.40
N LYS A 185 27.41 -21.98 2.32
CA LYS A 185 27.82 -20.65 1.88
C LYS A 185 26.70 -19.66 1.57
N TYR A 186 25.49 -20.18 1.42
CA TYR A 186 24.33 -19.46 0.96
C TYR A 186 23.32 -19.18 2.10
N GLY A 187 23.67 -19.43 3.37
CA GLY A 187 22.85 -19.10 4.54
C GLY A 187 22.49 -17.61 4.66
N VAL A 188 23.28 -16.73 4.05
CA VAL A 188 23.08 -15.26 4.06
C VAL A 188 21.72 -14.83 3.52
N VAL A 189 21.27 -15.46 2.43
CA VAL A 189 19.96 -15.15 1.82
C VAL A 189 18.84 -15.65 2.73
N ALA A 190 19.03 -16.78 3.43
CA ALA A 190 18.13 -17.24 4.50
C ALA A 190 17.97 -16.16 5.55
N ASP A 191 19.10 -15.74 6.11
CA ASP A 191 19.14 -14.82 7.24
C ASP A 191 18.49 -13.48 6.88
N TRP A 192 18.73 -12.98 5.67
CA TRP A 192 18.09 -11.77 5.15
C TRP A 192 16.57 -11.92 5.05
N THR A 193 16.09 -13.04 4.50
CA THR A 193 14.66 -13.32 4.34
C THR A 193 13.96 -13.54 5.68
N ILE A 194 14.59 -14.28 6.59
CA ILE A 194 14.09 -14.49 7.96
C ILE A 194 14.03 -13.15 8.69
N ALA A 195 15.09 -12.33 8.61
CA ALA A 195 15.12 -11.00 9.20
C ALA A 195 13.96 -10.14 8.71
N LYS A 196 13.63 -10.22 7.41
CA LYS A 196 12.48 -9.53 6.83
C LYS A 196 11.16 -9.99 7.41
N GLY A 197 10.96 -11.30 7.54
CA GLY A 197 9.78 -11.87 8.19
C GLY A 197 9.60 -11.38 9.63
N VAL A 198 10.69 -11.32 10.41
CA VAL A 198 10.67 -10.79 11.78
C VAL A 198 10.28 -9.31 11.82
N VAL A 199 10.88 -8.48 10.95
CA VAL A 199 10.54 -7.04 10.89
C VAL A 199 9.08 -6.83 10.49
N ASP A 200 8.57 -7.61 9.53
CA ASP A 200 7.15 -7.57 9.16
C ASP A 200 6.25 -7.95 10.33
N LEU A 201 6.58 -9.00 11.06
CA LEU A 201 5.83 -9.40 12.26
C LEU A 201 5.83 -8.28 13.32
N CYS A 202 6.95 -7.60 13.53
CA CYS A 202 7.01 -6.46 14.45
C CYS A 202 6.09 -5.30 14.00
N LEU A 203 6.02 -5.02 12.70
CA LEU A 203 5.14 -3.99 12.14
C LEU A 203 3.66 -4.39 12.26
N GLU A 204 3.34 -5.66 12.07
CA GLU A 204 1.99 -6.20 12.30
C GLU A 204 1.59 -6.11 13.78
N VAL A 205 2.49 -6.44 14.71
CA VAL A 205 2.24 -6.26 16.15
C VAL A 205 2.01 -4.78 16.49
N ALA A 206 2.77 -3.86 15.88
CA ALA A 206 2.56 -2.42 16.06
C ALA A 206 1.18 -1.98 15.54
N GLU A 207 0.73 -2.52 14.41
CA GLU A 207 -0.61 -2.25 13.89
C GLU A 207 -1.72 -2.79 14.81
N ILE A 208 -1.59 -4.03 15.30
CA ILE A 208 -2.53 -4.63 16.26
C ILE A 208 -2.64 -3.75 17.50
N TYR A 209 -1.50 -3.33 18.07
CA TYR A 209 -1.50 -2.45 19.24
C TYR A 209 -2.13 -1.07 18.92
N GLY A 210 -1.90 -0.55 17.72
CA GLY A 210 -2.56 0.66 17.21
C GLY A 210 -4.09 0.51 17.19
N ARG A 211 -4.60 -0.63 16.69
CA ARG A 211 -6.03 -0.97 16.65
C ARG A 211 -6.62 -1.18 18.05
N MET A 212 -5.86 -1.80 18.97
CA MET A 212 -6.27 -1.93 20.37
C MET A 212 -6.44 -0.54 21.01
N ARG A 213 -5.52 0.39 20.74
CA ARG A 213 -5.57 1.76 21.27
C ARG A 213 -6.72 2.59 20.68
N THR A 214 -7.18 2.30 19.46
CA THR A 214 -8.38 2.93 18.88
C THR A 214 -9.69 2.26 19.32
N GLY A 215 -9.63 1.09 19.98
CA GLY A 215 -10.81 0.31 20.37
C GLY A 215 -11.43 -0.48 19.22
N GLU A 216 -10.71 -0.68 18.12
CA GLU A 216 -11.23 -1.26 16.87
C GLU A 216 -10.54 -2.58 16.49
N LEU A 217 -10.22 -3.41 17.49
CA LEU A 217 -9.55 -4.69 17.27
C LEU A 217 -10.31 -5.63 16.32
N LYS A 218 -11.65 -5.56 16.31
CA LYS A 218 -12.47 -6.33 15.35
C LYS A 218 -12.14 -6.01 13.90
N GLY A 219 -11.76 -4.76 13.61
CA GLY A 219 -11.33 -4.34 12.29
C GLY A 219 -9.99 -4.95 11.87
N TYR A 220 -9.23 -5.57 12.77
CA TYR A 220 -8.01 -6.29 12.44
C TYR A 220 -8.28 -7.72 11.94
N LEU A 221 -9.41 -8.34 12.32
CA LEU A 221 -9.74 -9.72 11.96
C LEU A 221 -10.30 -9.84 10.53
N THR A 222 -9.55 -9.31 9.56
CA THR A 222 -9.88 -9.39 8.14
C THR A 222 -8.99 -10.43 7.45
N PHE A 223 -9.47 -10.96 6.32
CA PHE A 223 -8.68 -11.89 5.51
C PHE A 223 -7.36 -11.27 5.02
N GLY A 224 -7.35 -9.97 4.71
CA GLY A 224 -6.14 -9.24 4.32
C GLY A 224 -5.06 -9.28 5.41
N ASN A 225 -5.43 -8.92 6.64
CA ASN A 225 -4.48 -8.92 7.76
C ASN A 225 -4.04 -10.33 8.16
N ALA A 226 -4.92 -11.34 8.05
CA ALA A 226 -4.53 -12.74 8.23
C ALA A 226 -3.47 -13.16 7.19
N TRP A 227 -3.61 -12.68 5.95
CA TRP A 227 -2.63 -12.87 4.89
C TRP A 227 -1.33 -12.10 5.15
N ASP A 228 -1.36 -10.86 5.64
CA ASP A 228 -0.15 -10.12 6.09
C ASP A 228 0.60 -10.87 7.20
N LEU A 229 -0.13 -11.37 8.21
CA LEU A 229 0.45 -12.17 9.29
C LEU A 229 1.09 -13.45 8.75
N MET A 230 0.41 -14.17 7.86
CA MET A 230 0.94 -15.37 7.21
C MET A 230 2.22 -15.06 6.42
N ARG A 231 2.23 -13.94 5.67
CA ARG A 231 3.39 -13.45 4.91
C ARG A 231 4.58 -13.10 5.79
N SER A 232 4.39 -12.78 7.07
CA SER A 232 5.47 -12.57 8.03
C SER A 232 5.98 -13.88 8.65
N ILE A 233 5.06 -14.82 8.96
CA ILE A 233 5.39 -16.10 9.62
C ILE A 233 6.11 -17.07 8.68
N ILE A 234 5.70 -17.16 7.41
CA ILE A 234 6.27 -18.11 6.44
C ILE A 234 7.80 -17.93 6.29
N PRO A 235 8.35 -16.72 6.07
CA PRO A 235 9.80 -16.51 6.06
C PRO A 235 10.48 -16.86 7.39
N ILE A 236 9.84 -16.60 8.54
CA ILE A 236 10.39 -16.93 9.87
C ILE A 236 10.48 -18.46 10.05
N ALA A 237 9.51 -19.21 9.53
CA ALA A 237 9.47 -20.66 9.62
C ALA A 237 10.70 -21.34 8.98
N LEU A 238 11.44 -20.65 8.10
CA LEU A 238 12.72 -21.12 7.57
C LEU A 238 13.76 -21.39 8.66
N LEU A 239 13.64 -20.75 9.83
CA LEU A 239 14.51 -21.05 10.98
C LEU A 239 14.37 -22.50 11.45
N ALA A 240 13.16 -23.04 11.42
CA ALA A 240 12.87 -24.40 11.89
C ALA A 240 12.86 -25.42 10.74
N PHE A 241 12.46 -25.01 9.54
CA PHE A 241 12.22 -25.88 8.39
C PHE A 241 13.05 -25.47 7.17
N HIS A 242 14.34 -25.26 7.38
CA HIS A 242 15.27 -24.75 6.37
C HIS A 242 15.45 -25.67 5.14
N SER A 243 15.03 -26.94 5.24
CA SER A 243 15.09 -27.91 4.14
C SER A 243 13.80 -28.05 3.36
N HIS A 244 12.70 -27.45 3.82
CA HIS A 244 11.39 -27.73 3.26
C HIS A 244 11.16 -26.97 1.93
N ARG A 245 11.22 -27.69 0.80
CA ARG A 245 11.12 -27.11 -0.56
C ARG A 245 9.86 -26.27 -0.80
N LEU A 246 8.70 -26.72 -0.30
CA LEU A 246 7.46 -25.95 -0.42
C LEU A 246 7.59 -24.58 0.27
N LEU A 247 8.29 -24.51 1.40
CA LEU A 247 8.45 -23.27 2.15
C LEU A 247 9.29 -22.26 1.35
N HIS A 248 10.34 -22.74 0.67
CA HIS A 248 11.15 -21.91 -0.24
C HIS A 248 10.32 -21.37 -1.41
N LEU A 249 9.49 -22.22 -2.02
CA LEU A 249 8.58 -21.82 -3.10
C LEU A 249 7.61 -20.74 -2.61
N LEU A 250 6.99 -20.94 -1.45
CA LEU A 250 6.06 -19.97 -0.86
C LEU A 250 6.75 -18.64 -0.60
N VAL A 251 7.98 -18.64 -0.07
CA VAL A 251 8.77 -17.43 0.14
C VAL A 251 9.00 -16.69 -1.19
N VAL A 252 9.42 -17.38 -2.24
CA VAL A 252 9.61 -16.76 -3.57
C VAL A 252 8.29 -16.13 -4.06
N LEU A 253 7.17 -16.85 -3.95
CA LEU A 253 5.85 -16.34 -4.33
C LEU A 253 5.45 -15.12 -3.50
N ILE A 254 5.72 -15.10 -2.19
CA ILE A 254 5.45 -13.95 -1.32
C ILE A 254 6.21 -12.71 -1.78
N TYR A 255 7.49 -12.84 -2.16
CA TYR A 255 8.27 -11.70 -2.66
C TYR A 255 7.70 -11.15 -3.97
N TRP A 256 7.27 -12.01 -4.89
CA TRP A 256 6.58 -11.58 -6.11
C TRP A 256 5.25 -10.87 -5.81
N MET A 257 4.45 -11.42 -4.90
CA MET A 257 3.19 -10.81 -4.47
C MET A 257 3.41 -9.43 -3.83
N ARG A 258 4.47 -9.24 -3.04
CA ARG A 258 4.82 -7.93 -2.46
C ARG A 258 5.18 -6.88 -3.52
N ILE A 259 5.87 -7.30 -4.58
CA ILE A 259 6.14 -6.41 -5.73
C ILE A 259 4.82 -6.04 -6.41
N LEU A 260 3.89 -7.00 -6.56
CA LEU A 260 2.57 -6.74 -7.12
C LEU A 260 1.72 -5.82 -6.21
N GLU A 261 1.89 -5.84 -4.89
CA GLU A 261 1.24 -4.90 -3.96
C GLU A 261 1.81 -3.48 -4.07
N SER A 262 3.06 -3.35 -4.53
CA SER A 262 3.72 -2.04 -4.74
C SER A 262 3.09 -1.20 -5.85
N VAL A 263 2.08 -1.72 -6.55
CA VAL A 263 1.26 -0.98 -7.54
C VAL A 263 0.60 0.26 -6.92
N ILE A 264 0.40 0.28 -5.61
CA ILE A 264 -0.11 1.46 -4.87
C ILE A 264 0.75 2.72 -5.07
N LEU A 265 2.03 2.55 -5.41
CA LEU A 265 2.97 3.65 -5.65
C LEU A 265 2.71 4.40 -6.96
N SER A 266 2.05 3.77 -7.93
CA SER A 266 1.80 4.30 -9.26
C SER A 266 0.32 4.19 -9.60
N GLU A 267 -0.35 5.33 -9.73
CA GLU A 267 -1.77 5.37 -10.07
C GLU A 267 -2.08 4.76 -11.43
N TRP A 268 -1.23 5.01 -12.43
CA TRP A 268 -1.41 4.44 -13.76
C TRP A 268 -1.37 2.91 -13.76
N ILE A 269 -0.39 2.33 -13.03
CA ILE A 269 -0.26 0.88 -12.91
C ILE A 269 -1.37 0.31 -12.02
N GLY A 270 -1.66 0.98 -10.90
CA GLY A 270 -2.68 0.57 -9.94
C GLY A 270 -4.07 0.51 -10.57
N CYS A 271 -4.50 1.56 -11.28
CA CYS A 271 -5.79 1.58 -11.98
C CYS A 271 -5.89 0.51 -13.09
N ALA A 272 -4.77 0.09 -13.68
CA ALA A 272 -4.74 -1.00 -14.67
C ALA A 272 -4.80 -2.40 -14.04
N LEU A 273 -4.10 -2.61 -12.91
CA LEU A 273 -3.98 -3.93 -12.28
C LEU A 273 -5.04 -4.23 -11.22
N LEU A 274 -5.62 -3.21 -10.58
CA LEU A 274 -6.64 -3.41 -9.54
C LEU A 274 -7.87 -4.17 -10.05
N PRO A 275 -8.43 -3.86 -11.23
CA PRO A 275 -9.53 -4.64 -11.78
C PRO A 275 -9.20 -6.13 -11.89
N LEU A 276 -7.97 -6.47 -12.30
CA LEU A 276 -7.52 -7.85 -12.41
C LEU A 276 -7.43 -8.57 -11.06
N GLN A 277 -6.99 -7.87 -10.01
CA GLN A 277 -6.92 -8.45 -8.65
C GLN A 277 -8.32 -8.75 -8.09
N LYS A 278 -9.30 -7.88 -8.38
CA LYS A 278 -10.68 -8.03 -7.92
C LYS A 278 -11.50 -8.99 -8.76
N LEU A 279 -11.11 -9.19 -10.03
CA LEU A 279 -11.75 -10.12 -10.95
C LEU A 279 -11.88 -11.52 -10.36
N LEU A 280 -10.91 -11.97 -9.55
CA LEU A 280 -10.91 -13.32 -8.98
C LEU A 280 -12.18 -13.62 -8.17
N ILE A 281 -12.73 -12.63 -7.46
CA ILE A 281 -13.95 -12.80 -6.67
C ILE A 281 -15.17 -12.88 -7.59
N GLY A 282 -15.27 -11.99 -8.60
CA GLY A 282 -16.35 -12.01 -9.61
C GLY A 282 -16.32 -13.25 -10.49
N LEU A 283 -15.14 -13.84 -10.69
CA LEU A 283 -14.92 -15.08 -11.44
C LEU A 283 -15.38 -16.34 -10.72
N MET A 284 -15.61 -16.29 -9.40
CA MET A 284 -15.88 -17.50 -8.61
C MET A 284 -17.05 -18.35 -9.14
N PRO A 285 -18.21 -17.78 -9.57
CA PRO A 285 -19.29 -18.57 -10.16
C PRO A 285 -18.88 -19.26 -11.46
N ALA A 286 -18.17 -18.55 -12.35
CA ALA A 286 -17.70 -19.10 -13.61
C ALA A 286 -16.64 -20.19 -13.38
N LEU A 287 -15.72 -19.98 -12.42
CA LEU A 287 -14.74 -20.99 -12.00
C LEU A 287 -15.43 -22.21 -11.39
N ALA A 288 -16.44 -22.04 -10.53
CA ALA A 288 -17.19 -23.15 -9.95
C ALA A 288 -17.91 -23.97 -11.01
N PHE A 289 -18.57 -23.30 -11.97
CA PHE A 289 -19.18 -23.96 -13.13
C PHE A 289 -18.13 -24.73 -13.95
N THR A 290 -16.99 -24.10 -14.23
CA THR A 290 -15.88 -24.71 -14.96
C THR A 290 -15.34 -25.95 -14.25
N VAL A 291 -15.13 -25.89 -12.94
CA VAL A 291 -14.68 -27.02 -12.11
C VAL A 291 -15.71 -28.14 -12.10
N PHE A 292 -17.00 -27.82 -12.04
CA PHE A 292 -18.08 -28.81 -12.10
C PHE A 292 -18.09 -29.54 -13.45
N CYS A 293 -18.05 -28.79 -14.56
CA CYS A 293 -17.98 -29.37 -15.91
C CYS A 293 -16.69 -30.19 -16.10
N PHE A 294 -15.55 -29.67 -15.63
CA PHE A 294 -14.27 -30.37 -15.65
C PHE A 294 -14.34 -31.69 -14.87
N GLY A 295 -14.89 -31.68 -13.66
CA GLY A 295 -15.06 -32.88 -12.83
C GLY A 295 -15.97 -33.91 -13.48
N ALA A 296 -17.10 -33.48 -14.07
CA ALA A 296 -18.03 -34.36 -14.76
C ALA A 296 -17.37 -35.04 -15.97
N LEU A 297 -16.62 -34.30 -16.80
CA LEU A 297 -15.92 -34.84 -17.96
C LEU A 297 -14.73 -35.72 -17.55
N THR A 298 -13.97 -35.33 -16.53
CA THR A 298 -12.87 -36.15 -15.99
C THR A 298 -13.40 -37.49 -15.47
N HIS A 299 -14.53 -37.46 -14.76
CA HIS A 299 -15.18 -38.68 -14.28
C HIS A 299 -15.70 -39.54 -15.45
N ALA A 300 -16.31 -38.94 -16.46
CA ALA A 300 -16.74 -39.66 -17.67
C ALA A 300 -15.56 -40.32 -18.40
N MET A 301 -14.46 -39.60 -18.62
CA MET A 301 -13.23 -40.14 -19.21
C MET A 301 -12.67 -41.28 -18.36
N TYR A 302 -12.62 -41.12 -17.04
CA TYR A 302 -12.17 -42.18 -16.14
C TYR A 302 -13.02 -43.45 -16.27
N THR A 303 -14.35 -43.31 -16.39
CA THR A 303 -15.26 -44.47 -16.54
C THR A 303 -15.16 -45.15 -17.89
N VAL A 304 -14.79 -44.44 -18.96
CA VAL A 304 -14.60 -45.03 -20.29
C VAL A 304 -13.23 -45.69 -20.40
N GLN A 305 -12.21 -45.09 -19.80
CA GLN A 305 -10.82 -45.58 -19.82
C GLN A 305 -10.52 -46.68 -18.79
N VAL A 306 -11.54 -47.38 -18.25
CA VAL A 306 -11.38 -48.43 -17.22
C VAL A 306 -10.66 -49.64 -17.81
N THR A 307 -9.36 -49.48 -17.99
CA THR A 307 -8.36 -50.51 -18.19
C THR A 307 -7.54 -50.58 -16.91
N ALA A 308 -7.00 -51.76 -16.59
CA ALA A 308 -6.37 -52.05 -15.30
C ALA A 308 -5.15 -51.16 -14.96
N ASP A 309 -4.64 -50.39 -15.94
CA ASP A 309 -3.36 -49.71 -15.88
C ASP A 309 -3.48 -48.17 -15.74
N HIS A 310 -4.67 -47.60 -15.59
CA HIS A 310 -4.86 -46.14 -15.50
C HIS A 310 -5.22 -45.66 -14.09
N LEU A 311 -4.32 -44.88 -13.48
CA LEU A 311 -4.51 -44.27 -12.17
C LEU A 311 -5.34 -42.98 -12.28
N TRP A 312 -6.19 -42.69 -11.30
CA TRP A 312 -6.99 -41.46 -11.25
C TRP A 312 -6.20 -40.15 -11.51
N PRO A 313 -4.99 -39.94 -10.92
CA PRO A 313 -4.23 -38.71 -11.14
C PRO A 313 -3.79 -38.50 -12.59
N THR A 314 -3.51 -39.57 -13.34
CA THR A 314 -3.11 -39.44 -14.76
C THR A 314 -4.30 -39.01 -15.60
N THR A 315 -5.49 -39.56 -15.35
CA THR A 315 -6.72 -39.14 -16.06
C THR A 315 -7.06 -37.68 -15.78
N VAL A 316 -6.93 -37.21 -14.53
CA VAL A 316 -7.13 -35.79 -14.18
C VAL A 316 -6.16 -34.88 -14.95
N PHE A 317 -4.87 -35.25 -14.98
CA PHE A 317 -3.85 -34.46 -15.67
C PHE A 317 -4.06 -34.42 -17.18
N HIS A 318 -4.35 -35.57 -17.80
CA HIS A 318 -4.67 -35.63 -19.23
C HIS A 318 -5.93 -34.83 -19.57
N THR A 319 -7.00 -34.98 -18.78
CA THR A 319 -8.23 -34.22 -18.99
C THR A 319 -7.99 -32.72 -18.83
N PHE A 320 -7.17 -32.29 -17.86
CA PHE A 320 -6.78 -30.89 -17.73
C PHE A 320 -6.00 -30.40 -18.95
N ALA A 321 -4.99 -31.15 -19.38
CA ALA A 321 -4.20 -30.80 -20.55
C ALA A 321 -5.07 -30.67 -21.80
N THR A 322 -5.97 -31.63 -22.03
CA THR A 322 -6.86 -31.63 -23.20
C THR A 322 -7.91 -30.52 -23.14
N LEU A 323 -8.61 -30.34 -22.02
CA LEU A 323 -9.72 -29.38 -21.95
C LEU A 323 -9.25 -27.93 -21.75
N ILE A 324 -8.24 -27.70 -20.90
CA ILE A 324 -7.79 -26.36 -20.52
C ILE A 324 -6.67 -25.87 -21.44
N THR A 325 -5.66 -26.71 -21.71
CA THR A 325 -4.50 -26.31 -22.54
C THR A 325 -4.63 -26.69 -24.00
N GLN A 326 -5.74 -27.35 -24.39
CA GLN A 326 -5.98 -27.84 -25.75
C GLN A 326 -4.91 -28.84 -26.25
N GLY A 327 -4.22 -29.50 -25.31
CA GLY A 327 -3.26 -30.55 -25.60
C GLY A 327 -3.98 -31.86 -25.94
N LEU A 328 -4.14 -32.15 -27.22
CA LEU A 328 -4.67 -33.43 -27.68
C LEU A 328 -3.68 -34.56 -27.36
N PRO A 329 -4.17 -35.77 -27.05
CA PRO A 329 -3.30 -36.93 -26.87
C PRO A 329 -2.53 -37.24 -28.16
N ALA A 330 -1.34 -37.81 -28.01
CA ALA A 330 -0.46 -38.13 -29.15
C ALA A 330 -1.01 -39.29 -30.00
N ASP A 331 -1.72 -40.22 -29.37
CA ASP A 331 -2.33 -41.38 -30.01
C ASP A 331 -3.85 -41.23 -30.07
N GLU A 332 -4.44 -41.65 -31.20
CA GLU A 332 -5.90 -41.67 -31.34
C GLU A 332 -6.51 -42.77 -30.45
N PRO A 333 -7.59 -42.46 -29.69
CA PRO A 333 -8.31 -43.47 -28.93
C PRO A 333 -8.82 -44.60 -29.82
N ASN A 334 -8.53 -45.85 -29.44
CA ASN A 334 -9.03 -47.02 -30.16
C ASN A 334 -10.53 -47.29 -29.90
N ASP A 335 -11.08 -46.79 -28.79
CA ASP A 335 -12.49 -46.90 -28.45
C ASP A 335 -13.29 -45.71 -29.01
N GLY A 336 -14.31 -45.99 -29.81
CA GLY A 336 -15.19 -44.97 -30.38
C GLY A 336 -15.98 -44.20 -29.31
N LEU A 337 -16.27 -44.81 -28.16
CA LEU A 337 -16.92 -44.10 -27.04
C LEU A 337 -15.96 -43.10 -26.40
N GLU A 338 -14.70 -43.48 -26.21
CA GLU A 338 -13.64 -42.60 -25.71
C GLU A 338 -13.43 -41.43 -26.65
N LEU A 339 -13.36 -41.70 -27.96
CA LEU A 339 -13.25 -40.69 -29.00
C LEU A 339 -14.41 -39.68 -28.96
N LEU A 340 -15.64 -40.17 -28.76
CA LEU A 340 -16.83 -39.33 -28.69
C LEU A 340 -16.84 -38.46 -27.44
N VAL A 341 -16.49 -39.01 -26.26
CA VAL A 341 -16.41 -38.24 -25.01
C VAL A 341 -15.28 -37.21 -25.08
N LEU A 342 -14.12 -37.56 -25.66
CA LEU A 342 -12.98 -36.68 -25.83
C LEU A 342 -13.32 -35.48 -26.72
N TYR A 343 -13.74 -35.71 -27.97
CA TYR A 343 -14.06 -34.62 -28.89
C TYR A 343 -15.32 -33.85 -28.48
N GLY A 344 -16.34 -34.54 -27.97
CA GLY A 344 -17.53 -33.91 -27.43
C GLY A 344 -17.21 -33.00 -26.25
N GLY A 345 -16.34 -33.47 -25.34
CA GLY A 345 -15.84 -32.70 -24.20
C GLY A 345 -15.02 -31.49 -24.63
N VAL A 346 -14.07 -31.64 -25.57
CA VAL A 346 -13.26 -30.53 -26.10
C VAL A 346 -14.13 -29.48 -26.80
N LEU A 347 -15.10 -29.91 -27.62
CA LEU A 347 -16.03 -29.01 -28.30
C LEU A 347 -16.89 -28.26 -27.28
N PHE A 348 -17.48 -28.98 -26.32
CA PHE A 348 -18.27 -28.37 -25.26
C PHE A 348 -17.45 -27.35 -24.46
N PHE A 349 -16.24 -27.73 -24.03
CA PHE A 349 -15.40 -26.90 -23.19
C PHE A 349 -14.88 -25.67 -23.93
N SER A 350 -14.41 -25.83 -25.17
CA SER A 350 -13.83 -24.74 -25.96
C SER A 350 -14.90 -23.78 -26.48
N ILE A 351 -16.04 -24.29 -26.93
CA ILE A 351 -17.10 -23.46 -27.54
C ILE A 351 -18.02 -22.86 -26.48
N PHE A 352 -18.35 -23.59 -25.41
CA PHE A 352 -19.28 -23.08 -24.39
C PHE A 352 -18.55 -22.54 -23.17
N VAL A 353 -17.80 -23.38 -22.47
CA VAL A 353 -17.22 -23.01 -21.15
C VAL A 353 -16.24 -21.85 -21.30
N LEU A 354 -15.29 -21.93 -22.22
CA LEU A 354 -14.28 -20.89 -22.43
C LEU A 354 -14.88 -19.58 -22.94
N ASN A 355 -15.86 -19.62 -23.84
CA ASN A 355 -16.53 -18.41 -24.33
C ASN A 355 -17.39 -17.72 -23.26
N ILE A 356 -18.10 -18.49 -22.42
CA ILE A 356 -18.80 -17.94 -21.24
C ILE A 356 -17.79 -17.30 -20.30
N PHE A 357 -16.66 -17.96 -20.06
CA PHE A 357 -15.61 -17.47 -19.18
C PHE A 357 -15.00 -16.15 -19.68
N ILE A 358 -14.70 -16.04 -20.98
CA ILE A 358 -14.25 -14.78 -21.61
C ILE A 358 -15.32 -13.70 -21.47
N GLY A 359 -16.58 -14.02 -21.74
CA GLY A 359 -17.69 -13.07 -21.62
C GLY A 359 -17.82 -12.50 -20.21
N VAL A 360 -17.78 -13.36 -19.19
CA VAL A 360 -17.82 -12.96 -17.77
C VAL A 360 -16.59 -12.12 -17.40
N ILE A 361 -15.39 -12.49 -17.87
CA ILE A 361 -14.17 -11.70 -17.65
C ILE A 361 -14.33 -10.29 -18.22
N ASP A 362 -14.82 -10.16 -19.45
CA ASP A 362 -14.94 -8.86 -20.12
C ASP A 362 -15.97 -7.95 -19.42
N GLU A 363 -17.11 -8.49 -19.01
CA GLU A 363 -18.14 -7.76 -18.28
C GLU A 363 -17.65 -7.31 -16.89
N GLU A 364 -17.11 -8.24 -16.09
CA GLU A 364 -16.57 -7.93 -14.77
C GLU A 364 -15.38 -6.96 -14.84
N TYR A 365 -14.49 -7.13 -15.82
CA TYR A 365 -13.37 -6.21 -16.02
C TYR A 365 -13.86 -4.78 -16.34
N LYS A 366 -14.87 -4.63 -17.20
CA LYS A 366 -15.45 -3.31 -17.52
C LYS A 366 -16.05 -2.66 -16.29
N ASN A 367 -16.86 -3.40 -15.53
CA ASN A 367 -17.48 -2.92 -14.30
C ASN A 367 -16.43 -2.47 -13.26
N GLU A 368 -15.38 -3.28 -13.06
CA GLU A 368 -14.29 -2.96 -12.15
C GLU A 368 -13.43 -1.79 -12.66
N LYS A 369 -13.23 -1.67 -13.97
CA LYS A 369 -12.44 -0.60 -14.59
C LYS A 369 -13.10 0.77 -14.43
N GLU A 370 -14.42 0.87 -14.53
CA GLU A 370 -15.16 2.13 -14.32
C GLU A 370 -14.95 2.69 -12.89
N GLN A 371 -14.85 1.80 -11.90
CA GLN A 371 -14.66 2.17 -10.49
C GLN A 371 -13.19 2.17 -10.05
N SER A 372 -12.26 1.81 -10.94
CA SER A 372 -10.85 1.56 -10.61
C SER A 372 -10.17 2.74 -9.92
N HIS A 373 -10.44 3.97 -10.34
CA HIS A 373 -9.87 5.17 -9.74
C HIS A 373 -10.34 5.37 -8.29
N LEU A 374 -11.65 5.22 -8.01
CA LEU A 374 -12.17 5.33 -6.63
C LEU A 374 -11.66 4.19 -5.75
N LYS A 375 -11.61 2.96 -6.28
CA LYS A 375 -11.03 1.80 -5.59
C LYS A 375 -9.55 1.98 -5.29
N PHE A 376 -8.80 2.61 -6.20
CA PHE A 376 -7.39 2.95 -5.99
C PHE A 376 -7.19 3.96 -4.85
N VAL A 377 -8.05 4.99 -4.77
CA VAL A 377 -8.05 5.90 -3.60
C VAL A 377 -8.39 5.14 -2.32
N GLY A 378 -9.35 4.20 -2.36
CA GLY A 378 -9.65 3.31 -1.23
C GLY A 378 -8.47 2.45 -0.80
N LEU A 379 -7.70 1.91 -1.74
CA LEU A 379 -6.46 1.18 -1.45
C LEU A 379 -5.43 2.08 -0.75
N ARG A 380 -5.23 3.31 -1.25
CA ARG A 380 -4.39 4.32 -0.60
C ARG A 380 -4.88 4.66 0.80
N ALA A 381 -6.20 4.79 1.00
CA ALA A 381 -6.78 5.01 2.32
C ALA A 381 -6.47 3.85 3.28
N SER A 382 -6.48 2.60 2.79
CA SER A 382 -6.07 1.43 3.57
C SER A 382 -4.59 1.50 3.99
N SER A 383 -3.69 1.80 3.05
CA SER A 383 -2.25 1.97 3.37
C SER A 383 -2.01 3.13 4.35
N CYS A 384 -2.71 4.27 4.16
CA CYS A 384 -2.69 5.39 5.09
C CYS A 384 -3.18 5.01 6.49
N LEU A 385 -4.24 4.21 6.59
CA LEU A 385 -4.75 3.71 7.86
C LEU A 385 -3.70 2.88 8.59
N THR A 386 -3.12 1.89 7.91
CA THR A 386 -2.06 1.04 8.44
C THR A 386 -0.86 1.86 8.90
N TYR A 387 -0.42 2.84 8.10
CA TYR A 387 0.64 3.76 8.46
C TYR A 387 0.30 4.57 9.73
N LEU A 388 -0.87 5.20 9.78
CA LEU A 388 -1.31 6.01 10.92
C LEU A 388 -1.43 5.19 12.22
N LEU A 389 -1.86 3.93 12.13
CA LEU A 389 -1.92 3.02 13.28
C LEU A 389 -0.51 2.71 13.80
N ARG A 390 0.45 2.41 12.91
CA ARG A 390 1.85 2.12 13.28
C ARG A 390 2.55 3.34 13.86
N VAL A 391 2.41 4.52 13.25
CA VAL A 391 2.99 5.79 13.74
C VAL A 391 2.58 6.10 15.18
N ARG A 392 1.34 5.76 15.57
CA ARG A 392 0.82 6.03 16.91
C ARG A 392 1.47 5.18 18.00
N VAL A 393 2.08 4.07 17.61
CA VAL A 393 2.75 3.12 18.51
C VAL A 393 4.25 3.33 18.51
N ILE A 394 4.82 3.55 17.34
CA ILE A 394 6.26 3.72 17.15
C ILE A 394 6.67 5.12 17.66
N PRO A 395 7.56 5.23 18.65
CA PRO A 395 8.02 6.52 19.15
C PRO A 395 8.83 7.27 18.08
N CYS A 396 8.68 8.59 18.05
CA CYS A 396 9.55 9.48 17.29
C CYS A 396 10.77 9.80 18.18
N LEU A 397 11.89 9.13 17.93
CA LEU A 397 13.14 9.27 18.69
C LEU A 397 14.19 10.11 17.95
N LEU A 398 14.10 10.15 16.62
CA LEU A 398 15.09 10.80 15.75
C LEU A 398 14.41 11.88 14.90
N SER A 399 15.17 12.92 14.54
CA SER A 399 14.72 13.85 13.50
C SER A 399 14.65 13.14 12.14
N SER A 400 13.80 13.60 11.24
CA SER A 400 13.63 12.98 9.91
C SER A 400 14.94 12.83 9.14
N LYS A 401 15.83 13.83 9.23
CA LYS A 401 17.17 13.80 8.62
C LYS A 401 18.08 12.76 9.26
N ALA A 402 18.10 12.67 10.58
CA ALA A 402 18.90 11.69 11.31
C ALA A 402 18.42 10.25 11.04
N ALA A 403 17.09 10.04 11.01
CA ALA A 403 16.49 8.76 10.69
C ALA A 403 16.81 8.29 9.26
N CYS A 404 16.76 9.21 8.29
CA CYS A 404 17.17 8.94 6.90
C CYS A 404 18.66 8.54 6.84
N GLY A 405 19.53 9.30 7.51
CA GLY A 405 20.96 8.97 7.61
C GLY A 405 21.21 7.59 8.24
N ALA A 406 20.50 7.27 9.33
CA ALA A 406 20.58 5.95 9.97
C ALA A 406 20.12 4.81 9.05
N ALA A 407 19.04 5.01 8.29
CA ALA A 407 18.57 4.04 7.29
C ALA A 407 19.61 3.82 6.17
N CYS A 408 20.25 4.88 5.68
CA CYS A 408 21.33 4.77 4.70
C CYS A 408 22.52 3.97 5.25
N VAL A 409 22.95 4.26 6.48
CA VAL A 409 24.04 3.51 7.13
C VAL A 409 23.64 2.05 7.31
N ALA A 410 22.43 1.77 7.78
CA ALA A 410 21.92 0.41 7.94
C ALA A 410 21.87 -0.37 6.61
N LEU A 411 21.50 0.30 5.51
CA LEU A 411 21.51 -0.28 4.17
C LEU A 411 22.94 -0.63 3.73
N LEU A 412 23.90 0.28 3.92
CA LEU A 412 25.31 0.05 3.60
C LEU A 412 25.92 -1.08 4.43
N VAL A 413 25.64 -1.12 5.73
CA VAL A 413 26.09 -2.20 6.62
C VAL A 413 25.50 -3.54 6.15
N SER A 414 24.20 -3.59 5.84
CA SER A 414 23.57 -4.80 5.33
C SER A 414 24.19 -5.28 4.02
N ALA A 415 24.38 -4.38 3.05
CA ALA A 415 25.02 -4.72 1.77
C ALA A 415 26.47 -5.19 1.97
N GLY A 416 27.20 -4.55 2.90
CA GLY A 416 28.55 -4.95 3.30
C GLY A 416 28.59 -6.35 3.91
N LEU A 417 27.65 -6.67 4.82
CA LEU A 417 27.53 -8.01 5.41
C LEU A 417 27.23 -9.08 4.35
N GLN A 418 26.35 -8.78 3.40
CA GLN A 418 26.04 -9.68 2.29
C GLN A 418 27.28 -9.92 1.41
N THR A 419 27.98 -8.85 1.04
CA THR A 419 29.19 -8.91 0.21
C THR A 419 30.31 -9.68 0.90
N ALA A 420 30.57 -9.39 2.18
CA ALA A 420 31.57 -10.09 2.98
C ALA A 420 31.29 -11.59 3.05
N ALA A 421 30.04 -11.98 3.28
CA ALA A 421 29.64 -13.36 3.40
C ALA A 421 29.70 -14.14 2.06
N ILE A 422 29.48 -13.46 0.93
CA ILE A 422 29.73 -13.98 -0.43
C ILE A 422 31.24 -14.18 -0.65
N CYS A 423 32.08 -13.23 -0.21
CA CYS A 423 33.54 -13.35 -0.26
C CYS A 423 34.14 -14.36 0.75
N GLY A 424 33.30 -15.04 1.54
CA GLY A 424 33.71 -16.06 2.49
C GLY A 424 34.03 -15.57 3.91
N ALA A 425 33.96 -14.27 4.17
CA ALA A 425 34.10 -13.70 5.50
C ALA A 425 32.74 -13.71 6.21
N ARG A 426 32.52 -14.65 7.13
CA ARG A 426 31.24 -14.80 7.84
C ARG A 426 31.31 -14.43 9.31
N LEU A 427 30.26 -13.75 9.74
CA LEU A 427 29.92 -13.69 11.15
C LEU A 427 29.27 -15.02 11.59
N PRO A 428 29.31 -15.35 12.89
CA PRO A 428 28.48 -16.41 13.45
C PRO A 428 27.01 -16.21 13.06
N GLY A 429 26.33 -17.26 12.59
CA GLY A 429 25.01 -17.14 11.96
C GLY A 429 23.97 -16.37 12.78
N HIS A 430 23.93 -16.57 14.10
CA HIS A 430 23.02 -15.83 14.98
C HIS A 430 23.32 -14.32 15.04
N LEU A 431 24.60 -13.92 15.03
CA LEU A 431 24.99 -12.50 14.99
C LEU A 431 24.68 -11.88 13.63
N GLN A 432 24.88 -12.63 12.55
CA GLN A 432 24.55 -12.17 11.20
C GLN A 432 23.05 -11.92 11.03
N LEU A 433 22.23 -12.88 11.46
CA LEU A 433 20.76 -12.75 11.45
C LEU A 433 20.31 -11.54 12.29
N LEU A 434 20.84 -11.41 13.52
CA LEU A 434 20.52 -10.28 14.40
C LEU A 434 20.93 -8.94 13.77
N ALA A 435 22.09 -8.87 13.13
CA ALA A 435 22.54 -7.67 12.43
C ALA A 435 21.59 -7.31 11.27
N PHE A 436 21.15 -8.29 10.47
CA PHE A 436 20.16 -8.04 9.42
C PHE A 436 18.80 -7.59 9.98
N GLN A 437 18.33 -8.19 11.07
CA GLN A 437 17.10 -7.76 11.74
C GLN A 437 17.18 -6.31 12.19
N VAL A 438 18.28 -5.92 12.87
CA VAL A 438 18.49 -4.55 13.34
C VAL A 438 18.58 -3.58 12.15
N CYS A 439 19.37 -3.90 11.12
CA CYS A 439 19.51 -3.05 9.95
C CYS A 439 18.16 -2.85 9.24
N GLN A 440 17.41 -3.92 8.97
CA GLN A 440 16.11 -3.81 8.32
C GLN A 440 15.10 -3.07 9.19
N LEU A 441 15.09 -3.31 10.51
CA LEU A 441 14.22 -2.57 11.44
C LEU A 441 14.51 -1.07 11.38
N ILE A 442 15.79 -0.65 11.41
CA ILE A 442 16.16 0.77 11.27
C ILE A 442 15.66 1.35 9.94
N ILE A 443 15.83 0.62 8.84
CA ILE A 443 15.36 1.03 7.51
C ILE A 443 13.83 1.23 7.50
N PHE A 444 13.07 0.31 8.08
CA PHE A 444 11.60 0.38 8.15
C PHE A 444 11.07 1.37 9.19
N LEU A 445 11.86 1.69 10.23
CA LEU A 445 11.49 2.69 11.23
C LEU A 445 11.64 4.12 10.73
N ALA A 446 12.56 4.37 9.79
CA ALA A 446 12.88 5.71 9.31
C ALA A 446 11.67 6.51 8.76
N PRO A 447 10.76 5.92 7.94
CA PRO A 447 9.54 6.62 7.50
C PRO A 447 8.65 7.13 8.64
N PHE A 448 8.68 6.51 9.82
CA PHE A 448 7.85 6.88 10.97
C PHE A 448 8.44 7.98 11.86
N GLN A 449 9.71 8.36 11.64
CA GLN A 449 10.45 9.38 12.41
C GLN A 449 10.19 10.82 11.91
N ARG A 450 9.10 11.02 11.17
CA ARG A 450 8.72 12.32 10.61
C ARG A 450 7.93 13.13 11.65
N ASP A 451 8.43 14.33 11.95
CA ASP A 451 8.02 15.22 13.05
C ASP A 451 7.10 16.38 12.61
N ASP A 452 6.92 16.62 11.31
CA ASP A 452 6.15 17.72 10.73
C ASP A 452 4.71 17.35 10.28
N GLY A 453 4.30 16.09 10.48
CA GLY A 453 3.01 15.56 10.01
C GLY A 453 1.86 15.74 11.01
N PRO A 454 0.60 15.90 10.57
CA PRO A 454 -0.56 16.14 11.46
C PRO A 454 -0.87 14.98 12.43
N TRP A 455 -0.25 13.82 12.24
CA TRP A 455 -0.34 12.66 13.12
C TRP A 455 0.67 12.68 14.28
N THR A 456 1.52 13.72 14.39
CA THR A 456 2.56 13.84 15.43
C THR A 456 2.03 14.32 16.77
N ASP A 457 0.78 14.77 16.85
CA ASP A 457 0.06 15.08 18.10
C ASP A 457 -0.30 13.79 18.88
N ARG A 458 0.68 12.88 19.01
CA ARG A 458 0.61 11.47 19.43
C ARG A 458 0.17 11.28 20.88
N PHE A 459 0.03 12.37 21.65
CA PHE A 459 -0.08 12.33 23.10
C PHE A 459 -1.17 13.19 23.73
N ALA A 460 -2.04 13.86 22.98
CA ALA A 460 -3.26 14.40 23.59
C ALA A 460 -4.08 13.20 24.11
N PRO A 461 -4.21 12.99 25.43
CA PRO A 461 -5.11 11.97 25.96
C PRO A 461 -6.48 12.29 25.39
N SER A 462 -7.16 11.29 24.85
CA SER A 462 -8.51 11.42 24.30
C SER A 462 -9.46 11.95 25.37
N GLY A 463 -9.56 13.27 25.53
CA GLY A 463 -10.27 13.90 26.63
C GLY A 463 -9.74 15.29 27.02
N GLU A 464 -8.45 15.57 26.86
CA GLU A 464 -7.95 16.94 27.05
C GLU A 464 -8.04 17.71 25.74
N VAL A 465 -9.07 18.56 25.66
CA VAL A 465 -9.11 19.67 24.71
C VAL A 465 -7.81 20.47 24.89
N PHE A 466 -7.09 20.63 23.78
CA PHE A 466 -6.00 21.58 23.54
C PHE A 466 -5.77 22.56 24.71
N ARG A 467 -4.76 22.30 25.54
CA ARG A 467 -3.98 23.38 26.17
C ARG A 467 -2.68 23.47 25.39
N GLY A 468 -2.60 24.46 24.51
CA GLY A 468 -1.42 24.75 23.71
C GLY A 468 -0.19 24.84 24.61
N SER A 469 0.67 23.83 24.54
CA SER A 469 2.00 23.85 25.12
C SER A 469 2.95 24.32 24.03
N GLY A 470 3.40 25.57 24.08
CA GLY A 470 4.67 25.92 23.44
C GLY A 470 4.75 27.18 22.58
N TYR A 471 3.69 27.97 22.43
CA TYR A 471 3.92 29.40 22.23
C TYR A 471 3.98 30.02 23.61
N LEU A 472 5.21 30.24 24.09
CA LEU A 472 5.46 31.23 25.13
C LEU A 472 4.79 32.51 24.63
N ALA A 473 3.63 32.82 25.19
CA ALA A 473 3.14 34.18 25.20
C ALA A 473 4.33 34.99 25.72
N VAL A 474 4.96 35.76 24.83
CA VAL A 474 5.83 36.86 25.22
C VAL A 474 4.95 37.65 26.17
N ASN A 475 5.29 37.61 27.46
CA ASN A 475 4.64 38.41 28.47
C ASN A 475 4.72 39.85 27.96
N ALA A 476 3.60 40.35 27.44
CA ALA A 476 3.39 41.77 27.31
C ALA A 476 3.39 42.28 28.75
N GLU A 477 4.57 42.73 29.21
CA GLU A 477 4.66 43.53 30.41
C GLU A 477 3.67 44.69 30.27
N GLU A 478 2.76 44.72 31.24
CA GLU A 478 1.70 45.70 31.37
C GLU A 478 2.30 47.10 31.51
N GLU A 479 2.29 47.90 30.44
CA GLU A 479 2.33 49.35 30.57
C GLU A 479 0.94 49.84 31.04
N PRO A 480 0.83 50.61 32.14
CA PRO A 480 -0.44 51.09 32.63
C PRO A 480 -0.88 52.35 31.86
N VAL A 481 -1.66 52.17 30.79
CA VAL A 481 -2.34 53.29 30.12
C VAL A 481 -3.77 53.46 30.63
N ARG A 482 -4.00 54.60 31.28
CA ARG A 482 -5.29 55.15 31.69
C ARG A 482 -6.18 55.50 30.48
N ARG A 483 -7.49 55.25 30.68
CA ARG A 483 -8.70 55.83 30.02
C ARG A 483 -9.19 55.15 28.72
N GLY A 484 -10.12 54.22 28.92
CA GLY A 484 -11.55 54.45 28.69
C GLY A 484 -12.05 54.38 27.25
N PHE A 485 -12.66 53.25 26.87
CA PHE A 485 -13.83 53.19 26.00
C PHE A 485 -14.51 51.82 26.17
N THR A 486 -15.84 51.82 26.25
CA THR A 486 -16.73 50.67 26.43
C THR A 486 -17.03 49.98 25.10
N GLY A 487 -16.83 48.66 25.02
CA GLY A 487 -17.27 47.80 23.91
C GLY A 487 -17.11 46.30 24.24
N PRO A 488 -17.95 45.40 23.70
CA PRO A 488 -18.13 44.04 24.22
C PRO A 488 -16.98 43.09 23.80
N ARG A 489 -16.49 42.32 24.78
CA ARG A 489 -15.49 41.24 24.58
C ARG A 489 -16.11 40.05 23.85
N ALA A 490 -15.64 39.79 22.63
CA ALA A 490 -15.74 38.48 21.99
C ALA A 490 -14.50 37.64 22.33
N LEU A 491 -14.70 36.33 22.43
CA LEU A 491 -13.69 35.31 22.71
C LEU A 491 -12.56 35.32 21.68
N VAL A 492 -11.34 35.14 22.18
CA VAL A 492 -10.10 34.95 21.40
C VAL A 492 -10.01 33.48 20.98
N ASP A 493 -10.05 33.23 19.67
CA ASP A 493 -9.67 31.95 19.03
C ASP A 493 -8.21 32.02 18.59
N ALA A 494 -7.48 30.92 18.76
CA ALA A 494 -6.06 30.81 18.45
C ALA A 494 -5.82 30.18 17.06
N ASP A 495 -4.91 30.80 16.31
CA ASP A 495 -4.43 30.46 14.97
C ASP A 495 -3.71 29.10 14.89
N ILE A 496 -4.08 28.25 13.91
CA ILE A 496 -3.16 27.38 13.14
C ILE A 496 -3.77 27.13 11.73
N THR A 497 -3.10 27.63 10.68
CA THR A 497 -3.49 27.50 9.26
C THR A 497 -2.58 26.55 8.47
N ARG A 498 -3.16 25.64 7.67
CA ARG A 498 -2.51 25.00 6.51
C ARG A 498 -3.55 24.76 5.39
N VAL A 499 -3.13 25.06 4.16
CA VAL A 499 -3.98 25.18 2.96
C VAL A 499 -3.89 23.93 2.09
N TRP A 500 -5.01 23.52 1.47
CA TRP A 500 -5.13 22.43 0.50
C TRP A 500 -5.56 22.99 -0.86
N TYR A 501 -5.03 22.47 -1.97
CA TYR A 501 -5.42 22.85 -3.34
C TYR A 501 -5.71 21.65 -4.25
N ASP A 502 -6.62 21.91 -5.19
CA ASP A 502 -7.23 21.07 -6.24
C ASP A 502 -6.23 20.41 -7.22
#